data_AF-A0A2V9A7W1-F1
#
_entry.id   AF-A0A2V9A7W1-F1
#
_cell.length_a   1.000
_cell.length_b   1.000
_cell.length_c   1.000
_cell.angle_alpha   90.00
_cell.angle_beta   90.00
_cell.angle_gamma   90.00
#
_symmetry.space_group_name_H-M   'P 1'
#
loop_
_entity.id
_entity.type
_entity.pdbx_description
1 polymer ?
#
loop_
_entity_poly.entity_id
_entity_poly.type
_entity_poly.pdbx_seq_one_letter_code
_entity_poly.pdbx_strand_id
1 'polypeptide(L)'
;MSEINTSDIPRLSWMRAIAGGALWAAVYNLVWGLAWFVFMRREWREAFAAINRPLLFTVDIWIFWIALTFPIGVAIAAYAANPARSVSALKATAYAGITLWLVMTVGMAAWSWQNSLSIRIIALDAVVNLVAMIVPALFARLIS
;
A
#
# COMPACT_ATOMS: atom_id res chain seq x y z
N MET A 1 -2.27 38.17 -27.97
CA MET A 1 -1.74 37.02 -27.19
C MET A 1 -2.22 37.20 -25.77
N SER A 2 -3.08 36.30 -25.28
CA SER A 2 -3.53 36.31 -23.88
C SER A 2 -2.36 35.88 -22.99
N GLU A 3 -1.96 36.69 -22.02
CA GLU A 3 -1.02 36.24 -20.98
C GLU A 3 -1.67 35.09 -20.21
N ILE A 4 -1.00 33.93 -20.17
CA ILE A 4 -1.39 32.84 -19.29
C ILE A 4 -0.96 33.26 -17.89
N ASN A 5 -1.92 33.62 -17.05
CA ASN A 5 -1.65 33.95 -15.66
C ASN A 5 -1.26 32.65 -14.93
N THR A 6 -0.04 32.57 -14.42
CA THR A 6 0.50 31.37 -13.75
C THR A 6 -0.26 30.99 -12.45
N SER A 7 -1.18 31.86 -12.01
CA SER A 7 -2.12 31.61 -10.92
C SER A 7 -3.33 30.76 -11.34
N ASP A 8 -3.65 30.66 -12.64
CA ASP A 8 -4.74 29.84 -13.18
C ASP A 8 -4.31 28.38 -13.43
N ILE A 9 -3.02 28.07 -13.29
CA ILE A 9 -2.51 26.70 -13.42
C ILE A 9 -2.96 25.91 -12.18
N PRO A 10 -3.77 24.85 -12.33
CA PRO A 10 -4.22 24.05 -11.20
C PRO A 10 -3.01 23.49 -10.42
N ARG A 11 -2.91 23.83 -9.13
CA ARG A 11 -1.82 23.38 -8.26
C ARG A 11 -2.26 22.24 -7.36
N LEU A 12 -1.35 21.31 -7.09
CA LEU A 12 -1.54 20.27 -6.09
C LEU A 12 -1.67 20.90 -4.70
N SER A 13 -2.75 20.58 -3.98
CA SER A 13 -2.87 20.93 -2.58
C SER A 13 -2.17 19.87 -1.72
N TRP A 14 -0.98 20.17 -1.22
CA TRP A 14 -0.23 19.25 -0.36
C TRP A 14 -0.96 18.87 0.92
N MET A 15 -1.74 19.79 1.50
CA MET A 15 -2.57 19.47 2.67
C MET A 15 -3.61 18.39 2.36
N ARG A 16 -4.22 18.42 1.17
CA ARG A 16 -5.14 17.36 0.71
C ARG A 16 -4.40 16.06 0.45
N ALA A 17 -3.22 16.10 -0.18
CA ALA A 17 -2.41 14.90 -0.39
C ALA A 17 -1.97 14.24 0.93
N ILE A 18 -1.62 15.03 1.94
CA ILE A 18 -1.27 14.55 3.29
C ILE A 18 -2.47 13.90 3.97
N ALA A 19 -3.61 14.59 4.01
CA ALA A 19 -4.84 14.05 4.59
C ALA A 19 -5.32 12.79 3.85
N GLY A 20 -5.23 12.81 2.52
CA GLY A 20 -5.54 11.68 1.67
C GLY A 20 -4.62 10.48 1.91
N GLY A 21 -3.33 10.74 2.09
CA GLY A 21 -2.35 9.72 2.45
C GLY A 21 -2.58 9.12 3.84
N ALA A 22 -2.98 9.93 4.82
CA ALA A 22 -3.38 9.44 6.14
C ALA A 22 -4.59 8.50 6.04
N LEU A 23 -5.63 8.88 5.28
CA LEU A 23 -6.80 8.03 5.07
C LEU A 23 -6.44 6.73 4.33
N TRP A 24 -5.62 6.84 3.28
CA TRP A 24 -5.13 5.68 2.54
C TRP A 24 -4.40 4.70 3.46
N ALA A 25 -3.47 5.21 4.27
CA ALA A 25 -2.69 4.41 5.22
C ALA A 25 -3.59 3.77 6.28
N ALA A 26 -4.57 4.50 6.81
CA ALA A 26 -5.52 3.97 7.80
C ALA A 26 -6.33 2.80 7.22
N VAL A 27 -6.88 2.96 6.00
CA VAL A 27 -7.66 1.90 5.34
C VAL A 27 -6.78 0.69 5.01
N TYR A 28 -5.59 0.92 4.45
CA TYR A 28 -4.63 -0.14 4.13
C TYR A 28 -4.29 -0.97 5.39
N ASN A 29 -3.89 -0.28 6.48
CA ASN A 29 -3.50 -0.96 7.72
C ASN A 29 -4.68 -1.65 8.40
N LEU A 30 -5.90 -1.12 8.27
CA LEU A 30 -7.09 -1.79 8.79
C LEU A 30 -7.33 -3.12 8.05
N VAL A 31 -7.32 -3.11 6.72
CA VAL A 31 -7.55 -4.32 5.91
C VAL A 31 -6.46 -5.36 6.16
N TRP A 32 -5.20 -4.95 6.09
CA TRP A 32 -4.06 -5.84 6.31
C TRP A 32 -4.02 -6.34 7.76
N GLY A 33 -4.27 -5.46 8.73
CA GLY A 33 -4.34 -5.79 10.16
C GLY A 33 -5.44 -6.79 10.49
N LEU A 34 -6.64 -6.61 9.96
CA LEU A 34 -7.72 -7.58 10.12
C LEU A 34 -7.32 -8.95 9.56
N ALA A 35 -6.77 -9.00 8.35
CA ALA A 35 -6.30 -10.26 7.77
C ALA A 35 -5.20 -10.92 8.63
N TRP A 36 -4.26 -10.12 9.14
CA TRP A 36 -3.22 -10.56 10.07
C TRP A 36 -3.79 -11.29 11.28
N PHE A 37 -4.68 -10.63 12.03
CA PHE A 37 -5.20 -11.16 13.28
C PHE A 37 -6.23 -12.27 13.09
N VAL A 38 -6.93 -12.30 11.95
CA VAL A 38 -7.94 -13.34 11.67
C VAL A 38 -7.30 -14.66 11.24
N PHE A 39 -6.33 -14.65 10.31
CA PHE A 39 -5.78 -15.91 9.78
C PHE A 39 -4.29 -15.87 9.45
N MET A 40 -3.77 -14.77 8.91
CA MET A 40 -2.41 -14.68 8.40
C MET A 40 -1.34 -14.94 9.47
N ARG A 41 -1.55 -14.48 10.71
CA ARG A 41 -0.61 -14.72 11.83
C ARG A 41 -0.40 -16.22 12.07
N ARG A 42 -1.44 -17.03 11.94
CA ARG A 42 -1.35 -18.48 12.10
C ARG A 42 -0.58 -19.10 10.95
N GLU A 43 -0.94 -18.76 9.72
CA GLU A 43 -0.31 -19.27 8.50
C GLU A 43 1.19 -18.95 8.45
N TRP A 44 1.57 -17.72 8.82
CA TRP A 44 2.98 -17.33 8.94
C TRP A 44 3.73 -18.11 10.02
N ARG A 45 3.12 -18.35 11.19
CA ARG A 45 3.76 -19.18 12.24
C ARG A 45 4.01 -20.60 11.77
N GLU A 46 3.04 -21.21 11.09
CA GLU A 46 3.16 -22.56 10.55
C GLU A 46 4.27 -22.63 9.50
N ALA A 47 4.36 -21.64 8.61
CA ALA A 47 5.43 -21.54 7.60
C ALA A 47 6.83 -21.40 8.21
N PHE A 48 6.98 -20.58 9.26
CA PHE A 48 8.26 -20.40 9.96
C PHE A 48 8.65 -21.62 10.80
N ALA A 49 7.68 -22.28 11.43
CA ALA A 49 7.91 -23.53 12.15
C ALA A 49 8.41 -24.64 11.22
N ALA A 50 7.88 -24.73 10.00
CA ALA A 50 8.30 -25.72 9.00
C ALA A 50 9.78 -25.60 8.58
N ILE A 51 10.37 -24.42 8.74
CA ILE A 51 11.80 -24.19 8.46
C ILE A 51 12.64 -24.08 9.73
N ASN A 52 12.09 -24.43 10.90
CA ASN A 52 12.74 -24.32 12.22
C ASN A 52 13.30 -22.92 12.52
N ARG A 53 12.59 -21.87 12.13
CA ARG A 53 12.99 -20.47 12.42
C ARG A 53 11.93 -19.73 13.22
N PRO A 54 12.33 -18.74 14.05
CA PRO A 54 11.37 -17.89 14.74
C PRO A 54 10.62 -17.00 13.74
N LEU A 55 9.36 -16.68 14.05
CA LEU A 55 8.57 -15.70 13.31
C LEU A 55 9.24 -14.33 13.40
N LEU A 56 9.57 -13.75 12.24
CA LEU A 56 10.27 -12.46 12.17
C LEU A 56 9.34 -11.24 12.32
N PHE A 57 8.04 -11.39 12.14
CA PHE A 57 7.05 -10.32 12.23
C PHE A 57 6.76 -9.91 13.69
N THR A 58 7.71 -9.20 14.30
CA THR A 58 7.64 -8.63 15.66
C THR A 58 6.94 -7.25 15.66
N VAL A 59 6.67 -6.72 16.85
CA VAL A 59 6.07 -5.38 17.04
C VAL A 59 6.88 -4.29 16.32
N ASP A 60 8.20 -4.40 16.29
CA ASP A 60 9.05 -3.41 15.63
C ASP A 60 8.76 -3.33 14.12
N ILE A 61 8.60 -4.48 13.46
CA ILE A 61 8.25 -4.53 12.04
C ILE A 61 6.89 -3.87 11.80
N TRP A 62 5.92 -4.05 12.71
CA TRP A 62 4.62 -3.38 12.61
C TRP A 62 4.75 -1.86 12.69
N ILE A 63 5.56 -1.35 13.61
CA ILE A 63 5.79 0.09 13.77
C ILE A 63 6.43 0.66 12.49
N PHE A 64 7.49 0.03 11.99
CA PHE A 64 8.13 0.44 10.74
C PHE A 64 7.15 0.39 9.55
N TRP A 65 6.34 -0.67 9.48
CA TRP A 65 5.38 -0.84 8.39
C TRP A 65 4.29 0.25 8.40
N ILE A 66 3.67 0.48 9.55
CA ILE A 66 2.68 1.56 9.72
C ILE A 66 3.30 2.91 9.37
N ALA A 67 4.51 3.20 9.86
CA ALA A 67 5.21 4.44 9.56
C ALA A 67 5.50 4.60 8.05
N LEU A 68 5.82 3.53 7.33
CA LEU A 68 6.10 3.54 5.90
C LEU A 68 4.84 3.68 5.03
N THR A 69 3.71 3.13 5.47
CA THR A 69 2.45 3.23 4.72
C THR A 69 1.95 4.66 4.58
N PHE A 70 2.29 5.55 5.52
CA PHE A 70 1.93 6.96 5.45
C PHE A 70 2.56 7.70 4.25
N PRO A 71 3.90 7.77 4.09
CA PRO A 71 4.50 8.42 2.93
C PRO A 71 4.11 7.75 1.60
N ILE A 72 3.89 6.44 1.59
CA ILE A 72 3.32 5.73 0.42
C ILE A 72 1.92 6.28 0.09
N GLY A 73 1.04 6.35 1.08
CA GLY A 73 -0.30 6.91 0.92
C GLY A 73 -0.26 8.36 0.42
N VAL A 74 0.64 9.19 0.96
CA VAL A 74 0.80 10.59 0.52
C VAL A 74 1.23 10.65 -0.94
N ALA A 75 2.17 9.81 -1.37
CA ALA A 75 2.60 9.74 -2.76
C ALA A 75 1.46 9.30 -3.70
N ILE A 76 0.69 8.30 -3.30
CA ILE A 76 -0.48 7.83 -4.06
C ILE A 76 -1.55 8.93 -4.14
N ALA A 77 -1.87 9.60 -3.04
CA ALA A 77 -2.85 10.68 -3.00
C ALA A 77 -2.39 11.89 -3.83
N ALA A 78 -1.11 12.27 -3.75
CA ALA A 78 -0.53 13.31 -4.58
C ALA A 78 -0.60 12.98 -6.08
N TYR A 79 -0.30 11.74 -6.46
CA TYR A 79 -0.46 11.26 -7.83
C TYR A 79 -1.92 11.29 -8.29
N ALA A 80 -2.83 10.78 -7.45
CA ALA A 80 -4.26 10.76 -7.73
C ALA A 80 -4.88 12.14 -7.79
N ALA A 81 -4.37 13.12 -7.04
CA ALA A 81 -4.80 14.52 -7.03
C ALA A 81 -4.15 15.38 -8.13
N ASN A 82 -3.12 14.87 -8.82
CA ASN A 82 -2.39 15.62 -9.85
C ASN A 82 -3.32 16.03 -11.01
N PRO A 83 -3.46 17.33 -11.34
CA PRO A 83 -4.27 17.81 -12.46
C PRO A 83 -3.83 17.27 -13.83
N ALA A 84 -2.56 16.90 -13.98
CA ALA A 84 -2.00 16.35 -15.22
C ALA A 84 -2.32 14.85 -15.43
N ARG A 85 -3.09 14.22 -14.52
CA ARG A 85 -3.47 12.82 -14.64
C ARG A 85 -4.36 12.59 -15.87
N SER A 86 -4.10 11.51 -16.60
CA SER A 86 -4.89 11.08 -17.76
C SER A 86 -6.09 10.19 -17.42
N VAL A 87 -6.21 9.79 -16.15
CA VAL A 87 -7.25 8.86 -15.66
C VAL A 87 -7.99 9.42 -14.44
N SER A 88 -9.13 8.83 -14.10
CA SER A 88 -9.87 9.22 -12.89
C SER A 88 -9.04 8.97 -11.62
N ALA A 89 -9.28 9.73 -10.55
CA ALA A 89 -8.58 9.58 -9.27
C ALA A 89 -8.68 8.14 -8.71
N LEU A 90 -9.82 7.48 -8.91
CA LEU A 90 -10.01 6.07 -8.54
C LEU A 90 -9.04 5.15 -9.31
N LYS A 91 -8.97 5.28 -10.64
CA LYS A 91 -8.04 4.49 -11.46
C LYS A 91 -6.59 4.81 -11.13
N ALA A 92 -6.25 6.08 -10.94
CA ALA A 92 -4.90 6.50 -10.56
C ALA A 92 -4.47 5.87 -9.23
N THR A 93 -5.34 5.92 -8.21
CA THR A 93 -5.09 5.31 -6.89
C THR A 93 -4.92 3.79 -7.02
N ALA A 94 -5.81 3.12 -7.76
CA ALA A 94 -5.75 1.67 -7.94
C ALA A 94 -4.50 1.24 -8.71
N TYR A 95 -4.13 1.94 -9.79
CA TYR A 95 -2.93 1.63 -10.57
C TYR A 95 -1.65 1.83 -9.75
N ALA A 96 -1.55 2.94 -9.01
CA ALA A 96 -0.42 3.15 -8.11
C ALA A 96 -0.32 2.04 -7.05
N GLY A 97 -1.46 1.64 -6.45
CA GLY A 97 -1.52 0.52 -5.52
C GLY A 97 -1.10 -0.81 -6.13
N ILE A 98 -1.55 -1.13 -7.35
CA ILE A 98 -1.16 -2.35 -8.08
C ILE A 98 0.34 -2.33 -8.42
N THR A 99 0.88 -1.20 -8.86
CA THR A 99 2.32 -1.07 -9.15
C THR A 99 3.17 -1.34 -7.91
N LEU A 100 2.82 -0.73 -6.78
CA LEU A 100 3.51 -0.95 -5.51
C LEU A 100 3.36 -2.39 -5.02
N TRP A 101 2.15 -2.94 -5.12
CA TRP A 101 1.88 -4.34 -4.81
C TRP A 101 2.78 -5.29 -5.60
N LEU A 102 2.94 -5.05 -6.91
CA LEU A 102 3.76 -5.91 -7.77
C LEU A 102 5.23 -5.88 -7.34
N VAL A 103 5.79 -4.69 -7.12
CA VAL A 103 7.19 -4.52 -6.66
C VAL A 103 7.40 -5.22 -5.32
N MET A 104 6.50 -5.00 -4.37
CA MET A 104 6.57 -5.64 -3.05
C MET A 104 6.45 -7.16 -3.14
N THR A 105 5.53 -7.66 -3.97
CA THR A 105 5.31 -9.11 -4.15
C THR A 105 6.55 -9.78 -4.72
N VAL A 106 7.20 -9.17 -5.70
CA VAL A 106 8.47 -9.67 -6.25
C VAL A 106 9.56 -9.68 -5.17
N GLY A 107 9.67 -8.60 -4.39
CA GLY A 107 10.62 -8.54 -3.26
C GLY A 107 10.38 -9.63 -2.22
N MET A 108 9.12 -9.84 -1.82
CA MET A 108 8.73 -10.90 -0.89
C MET A 108 9.01 -12.29 -1.45
N ALA A 109 8.72 -12.53 -2.73
CA ALA A 109 9.01 -13.81 -3.38
C ALA A 109 10.52 -14.09 -3.40
N ALA A 110 11.34 -13.09 -3.76
CA ALA A 110 12.80 -13.22 -3.77
C ALA A 110 13.36 -13.48 -2.36
N TRP A 111 12.92 -12.70 -1.35
CA TRP A 111 13.32 -12.89 0.04
C TRP A 111 12.90 -14.26 0.58
N SER A 112 11.70 -14.71 0.22
CA SER A 112 11.17 -16.00 0.68
C SER A 112 11.90 -17.18 0.05
N TRP A 113 12.26 -17.07 -1.22
CA TRP A 113 13.12 -18.03 -1.90
C TRP A 113 14.47 -18.17 -1.18
N GLN A 114 15.12 -17.04 -0.85
CA GLN A 114 16.38 -17.03 -0.10
C GLN A 114 16.27 -17.63 1.31
N ASN A 115 15.08 -17.58 1.91
CA ASN A 115 14.82 -18.09 3.26
C ASN A 115 14.10 -19.44 3.28
N SER A 116 13.93 -20.09 2.12
CA SER A 116 13.23 -21.38 1.96
C SER A 116 11.81 -21.40 2.51
N LEU A 117 11.12 -20.25 2.50
CA LEU A 117 9.72 -20.16 2.90
C LEU A 117 8.80 -20.72 1.81
N SER A 118 7.68 -21.30 2.23
CA SER A 118 6.69 -21.88 1.32
C SER A 118 6.09 -20.84 0.38
N ILE A 119 5.97 -21.15 -0.91
CA ILE A 119 5.32 -20.26 -1.88
C ILE A 119 3.84 -20.00 -1.54
N ARG A 120 3.19 -20.93 -0.82
CA ARG A 120 1.79 -20.79 -0.38
C ARG A 120 1.60 -19.57 0.52
N ILE A 121 2.49 -19.35 1.49
CA ILE A 121 2.36 -18.22 2.41
C ILE A 121 2.58 -16.89 1.67
N ILE A 122 3.44 -16.89 0.65
CA ILE A 122 3.73 -15.69 -0.15
C ILE A 122 2.59 -15.35 -1.10
N ALA A 123 2.00 -16.36 -1.74
CA ALA A 123 0.81 -16.16 -2.55
C ALA A 123 -0.35 -15.61 -1.70
N LEU A 124 -0.55 -16.15 -0.49
CA LEU A 124 -1.57 -15.68 0.43
C LEU A 124 -1.34 -14.23 0.86
N ASP A 125 -0.11 -13.91 1.28
CA ASP A 125 0.26 -12.56 1.69
C ASP A 125 0.12 -11.56 0.54
N ALA A 126 0.56 -11.95 -0.67
CA ALA A 126 0.41 -11.14 -1.87
C ALA A 126 -1.07 -10.84 -2.17
N VAL A 127 -1.98 -11.82 -2.05
CA VAL A 127 -3.42 -11.59 -2.26
C VAL A 127 -3.98 -10.61 -1.24
N VAL A 128 -3.67 -10.79 0.05
CA VAL A 128 -4.11 -9.86 1.11
C VAL A 128 -3.58 -8.45 0.85
N ASN A 129 -2.30 -8.34 0.49
CA ASN A 129 -1.67 -7.07 0.17
C ASN A 129 -2.30 -6.41 -1.06
N LEU A 130 -2.66 -7.16 -2.10
CA LEU A 130 -3.34 -6.62 -3.28
C LEU A 130 -4.68 -5.98 -2.88
N VAL A 131 -5.48 -6.70 -2.08
CA VAL A 131 -6.76 -6.21 -1.60
C VAL A 131 -6.55 -4.95 -0.75
N ALA A 132 -5.61 -4.97 0.20
CA ALA A 132 -5.28 -3.83 1.04
C ALA A 132 -4.81 -2.60 0.24
N MET A 133 -4.10 -2.80 -0.88
CA MET A 133 -3.64 -1.71 -1.76
C MET A 133 -4.74 -1.12 -2.64
N ILE A 134 -5.74 -1.92 -3.04
CA ILE A 134 -6.82 -1.48 -3.94
C ILE A 134 -8.01 -0.90 -3.19
N VAL A 135 -8.40 -1.44 -2.03
CA VAL A 135 -9.57 -0.98 -1.26
C VAL A 135 -9.55 0.53 -0.96
N PRO A 136 -8.41 1.17 -0.60
CA PRO A 136 -8.33 2.61 -0.45
C PRO A 136 -8.79 3.42 -1.68
N ALA A 137 -8.71 2.87 -2.88
CA ALA A 137 -9.18 3.54 -4.10
C ALA A 137 -10.70 3.79 -4.11
N LEU A 138 -11.48 3.05 -3.32
CA LEU A 138 -12.91 3.32 -3.13
C LEU A 138 -13.15 4.67 -2.44
N PHE A 139 -12.15 5.15 -1.70
CA PHE A 139 -12.16 6.44 -1.02
C PHE A 139 -11.39 7.52 -1.81
N ALA A 140 -11.03 7.24 -3.07
CA ALA A 140 -10.24 8.14 -3.93
C ALA A 140 -10.77 9.58 -3.96
N ARG A 141 -12.10 9.76 -3.96
CA ARG A 141 -12.74 11.08 -3.96
C ARG A 141 -12.57 11.87 -2.65
N LEU A 142 -12.31 11.20 -1.54
CA LEU A 142 -12.03 11.82 -0.24
C LEU A 142 -10.55 12.15 -0.07
N ILE A 143 -9.67 11.57 -0.91
CA ILE A 143 -8.21 11.70 -0.83
C ILE A 143 -7.61 12.52 -1.98
N SER A 144 -8.40 12.91 -2.99
CA SER A 144 -7.99 13.66 -4.20
C SER A 144 -8.60 15.05 -4.28
#